data_AF-A0A6P2A4W7-F1
#
_entry.id   AF-A0A6P2A4W7-F1
#
_cell.length_a   1.000
_cell.length_b   1.000
_cell.length_c   1.000
_cell.angle_alpha   90.00
_cell.angle_beta   90.00
_cell.angle_gamma   90.00
#
_symmetry.space_group_name_H-M   'P 1'
#
loop_
_entity.id
_entity.type
_entity.pdbx_description
1 polymer ?
#
loop_
_entity_poly.entity_id
_entity_poly.type
_entity_poly.pdbx_seq_one_letter_code
_entity_poly.pdbx_strand_id
1 'polypeptide(L)'
;MNQSRLLRLYPAPDLERPLEGLYLGEEMAGPDPDRPFVYTNFVCSLDGRIATEDPQRGRRGSPPAITNARDWRLFQELAARADVLIISAAFLRGILAGETSERLPIGKDPAFDDLRAWRTERGMPPQPAMVILGRSLDAALVERCGELDRPVYFAVGNASEGDTASAVEAAGAQVLVAGNGPEVQGRPLIDALGRAGFRRIYSMAGPRVLHLLLSDRVLDRLYLTHFHRLLGGPAFDTLLEGDSLDPPASVVPRTLYYDPDVKDGAGQFFAAYDIR
;
A
#
# COMPACT_ATOMS: atom_id res chain seq x y z
N MET A 1 14.00 -38.88 14.79
CA MET A 1 12.99 -38.45 13.80
C MET A 1 12.27 -37.25 14.38
N ASN A 2 12.52 -36.05 13.86
CA ASN A 2 11.77 -34.86 14.27
C ASN A 2 10.35 -35.02 13.68
N GLN A 3 9.35 -35.27 14.52
CA GLN A 3 7.98 -35.43 14.01
C GLN A 3 7.48 -34.07 13.52
N SER A 4 7.24 -33.95 12.21
CA SER A 4 6.61 -32.76 11.63
C SER A 4 5.22 -32.58 12.24
N ARG A 5 5.00 -31.45 12.93
CA ARG A 5 3.72 -31.10 13.57
C ARG A 5 3.01 -30.02 12.75
N LEU A 6 1.69 -30.06 12.71
CA LEU A 6 0.84 -29.04 12.08
C LEU A 6 -0.07 -28.40 13.13
N LEU A 7 -0.36 -27.11 12.95
CA LEU A 7 -1.29 -26.37 13.78
C LEU A 7 -2.61 -26.15 13.02
N ARG A 8 -3.72 -26.62 13.59
CA ARG A 8 -5.07 -26.30 13.10
C ARG A 8 -5.52 -24.98 13.71
N LEU A 9 -5.74 -23.95 12.88
CA LEU A 9 -6.20 -22.63 13.33
C LEU A 9 -7.72 -22.47 13.32
N TYR A 10 -8.47 -23.37 12.68
CA TYR A 10 -9.93 -23.31 12.61
C TYR A 10 -10.61 -24.70 12.60
N PRO A 11 -11.70 -24.92 13.35
CA PRO A 11 -12.29 -24.02 14.33
C PRO A 11 -11.42 -23.95 15.59
N ALA A 12 -11.18 -22.73 16.09
CA ALA A 12 -10.48 -22.41 17.33
C ALA A 12 -11.45 -21.67 18.26
N PRO A 13 -11.17 -21.54 19.57
CA PRO A 13 -11.95 -20.63 20.42
C PRO A 13 -11.97 -19.24 19.79
N ASP A 14 -13.18 -18.73 19.58
CA ASP A 14 -13.47 -17.45 18.98
C ASP A 14 -13.19 -16.33 19.98
N LEU A 15 -12.40 -15.35 19.54
CA LEU A 15 -12.29 -14.06 20.21
C LEU A 15 -12.74 -13.01 19.21
N GLU A 16 -13.95 -12.51 19.39
CA GLU A 16 -14.48 -11.43 18.57
C GLU A 16 -13.65 -10.15 18.76
N ARG A 17 -13.41 -9.45 17.65
CA ARG A 17 -12.73 -8.15 17.63
C ARG A 17 -13.58 -7.18 16.81
N PRO A 18 -13.68 -5.91 17.24
CA PRO A 18 -14.32 -4.89 16.40
C PRO A 18 -13.52 -4.71 15.11
N LEU A 19 -14.23 -4.42 14.01
CA LEU A 19 -13.61 -4.09 12.73
C LEU A 19 -12.94 -2.71 12.81
N GLU A 20 -13.67 -1.71 13.32
CA GLU A 20 -13.12 -0.39 13.52
C GLU A 20 -12.05 -0.38 14.61
N GLY A 21 -10.90 0.19 14.29
CA GLY A 21 -9.73 0.25 15.16
C GLY A 21 -8.87 -0.99 15.15
N LEU A 22 -9.24 -2.02 14.38
CA LEU A 22 -8.52 -3.30 14.29
C LEU A 22 -7.04 -3.07 13.95
N TYR A 23 -6.75 -2.22 12.97
CA TYR A 23 -5.38 -1.92 12.58
C TYR A 23 -4.79 -0.73 13.32
N LEU A 24 -5.61 0.19 13.84
CA LEU A 24 -5.13 1.33 14.64
C LEU A 24 -4.45 0.93 15.96
N GLY A 25 -4.79 -0.23 16.52
CA GLY A 25 -4.21 -0.75 17.76
C GLY A 25 -2.90 -1.51 17.60
N GLU A 26 -2.49 -1.86 16.38
CA GLU A 26 -1.34 -2.72 16.16
C GLU A 26 0.01 -2.03 16.43
N GLU A 27 1.02 -2.82 16.75
CA GLU A 27 2.41 -2.36 16.81
C GLU A 27 3.02 -2.30 15.40
N MET A 28 3.63 -1.15 15.06
CA MET A 28 4.35 -0.90 13.82
C MET A 28 5.83 -0.63 14.09
N ALA A 29 6.51 -1.65 14.60
CA ALA A 29 7.94 -1.64 14.79
C ALA A 29 8.56 -2.79 14.00
N GLY A 30 9.61 -2.46 13.24
CA GLY A 30 10.44 -3.44 12.57
C GLY A 30 11.50 -3.99 13.53
N PRO A 31 12.29 -4.99 13.12
CA PRO A 31 13.38 -5.52 13.92
C PRO A 31 14.52 -4.50 14.16
N ASP A 32 14.63 -3.49 13.30
CA ASP A 32 15.62 -2.43 13.37
C ASP A 32 14.90 -1.09 13.67
N PRO A 33 15.11 -0.48 14.85
CA PRO A 33 14.45 0.76 15.25
C PRO A 33 14.99 1.99 14.50
N ASP A 34 16.15 1.91 13.88
CA ASP A 34 16.79 3.06 13.22
C ASP A 34 16.26 3.26 11.79
N ARG A 35 15.67 2.22 11.19
CA ARG A 35 15.04 2.30 9.86
C ARG A 35 13.53 2.55 9.92
N PRO A 36 12.94 3.14 8.87
CA PRO A 36 11.49 3.21 8.75
C PRO A 36 10.84 1.83 8.69
N PHE A 37 9.64 1.71 9.27
CA PHE A 37 8.77 0.57 9.13
C PHE A 37 7.96 0.69 7.83
N VAL A 38 8.12 -0.28 6.93
CA VAL A 38 7.52 -0.29 5.59
C VAL A 38 6.48 -1.38 5.50
N TYR A 39 5.25 -1.00 5.13
CA TYR A 39 4.16 -1.96 5.00
C TYR A 39 3.36 -1.69 3.74
N THR A 40 2.59 -2.68 3.33
CA THR A 40 1.73 -2.63 2.15
C THR A 40 0.49 -3.46 2.38
N ASN A 41 -0.54 -3.25 1.57
CA ASN A 41 -1.70 -4.12 1.58
C ASN A 41 -2.12 -4.50 0.17
N PHE A 42 -2.78 -5.65 0.08
CA PHE A 42 -3.47 -6.09 -1.12
C PHE A 42 -4.83 -6.67 -0.75
N VAL A 43 -5.69 -6.72 -1.75
CA VAL A 43 -6.90 -7.54 -1.74
C VAL A 43 -6.76 -8.61 -2.83
N CYS A 44 -7.14 -9.85 -2.54
CA CYS A 44 -7.08 -10.91 -3.53
C CYS A 44 -8.27 -11.87 -3.45
N SER A 45 -8.60 -12.46 -4.59
CA SER A 45 -9.48 -13.63 -4.68
C SER A 45 -8.76 -14.90 -4.19
N LEU A 46 -9.52 -15.98 -4.00
CA LEU A 46 -9.01 -17.30 -3.60
C LEU A 46 -8.06 -17.92 -4.63
N ASP A 47 -8.24 -17.57 -5.91
CA ASP A 47 -7.34 -17.92 -7.00
C ASP A 47 -6.29 -16.84 -7.30
N GLY A 48 -6.03 -15.93 -6.35
CA GLY A 48 -4.87 -15.04 -6.34
C GLY A 48 -4.96 -13.80 -7.21
N ARG A 49 -6.15 -13.42 -7.69
CA ARG A 49 -6.32 -12.23 -8.54
C ARG A 49 -6.51 -10.99 -7.69
N ILE A 50 -5.72 -9.96 -7.99
CA ILE A 50 -5.87 -8.63 -7.38
C ILE A 50 -6.55 -7.65 -8.35
N ALA A 51 -6.41 -7.92 -9.65
CA ALA A 51 -7.01 -7.14 -10.73
C ALA A 51 -7.49 -8.07 -11.83
N THR A 52 -8.63 -7.72 -12.43
CA THR A 52 -9.13 -8.34 -13.67
C THR A 52 -9.48 -7.24 -14.66
N GLU A 53 -9.54 -7.57 -15.94
CA GLU A 53 -10.05 -6.63 -16.95
C GLU A 53 -11.51 -6.27 -16.65
N ASP A 54 -11.79 -4.96 -16.55
CA ASP A 54 -13.15 -4.41 -16.49
C ASP A 54 -13.77 -4.51 -17.90
N PRO A 55 -14.84 -5.32 -18.09
CA PRO A 55 -15.46 -5.50 -19.40
C PRO A 55 -16.03 -4.21 -20.00
N GLN A 56 -16.35 -3.21 -19.17
CA GLN A 56 -16.91 -1.93 -19.62
C GLN A 56 -15.82 -0.92 -19.99
N ARG A 57 -14.67 -0.99 -19.32
CA ARG A 57 -13.58 0.00 -19.48
C ARG A 57 -12.36 -0.53 -20.24
N GLY A 58 -12.24 -1.83 -20.45
CA GLY A 58 -11.09 -2.48 -21.09
C GLY A 58 -9.77 -2.27 -20.33
N ARG A 59 -9.86 -1.93 -19.04
CA ARG A 59 -8.70 -1.67 -18.17
C ARG A 59 -8.72 -2.64 -17.00
N ARG A 60 -7.54 -3.05 -16.54
CA ARG A 60 -7.43 -3.86 -15.32
C ARG A 60 -7.59 -2.98 -14.09
N GLY A 61 -8.33 -3.48 -13.12
CA GLY A 61 -8.51 -2.85 -11.82
C GLY A 61 -9.08 -3.82 -10.80
N SER A 62 -9.23 -3.37 -9.56
CA SER A 62 -9.78 -4.18 -8.47
C SER A 62 -11.19 -4.66 -8.83
N PRO A 63 -11.44 -5.98 -8.92
CA PRO A 63 -12.73 -6.52 -9.30
C PRO A 63 -13.78 -6.16 -8.24
N PRO A 64 -14.98 -5.67 -8.60
CA PRO A 64 -16.05 -5.39 -7.64
C PRO A 64 -16.45 -6.60 -6.78
N ALA A 65 -16.17 -7.81 -7.27
CA ALA A 65 -16.41 -9.05 -6.55
C ALA A 65 -15.46 -9.26 -5.35
N ILE A 66 -14.37 -8.52 -5.23
CA ILE A 66 -13.42 -8.62 -4.12
C ILE A 66 -13.14 -7.25 -3.49
N THR A 67 -14.15 -6.39 -3.45
CA THR A 67 -14.11 -5.12 -2.72
C THR A 67 -15.37 -4.96 -1.89
N ASN A 68 -15.25 -4.39 -0.70
CA ASN A 68 -16.38 -4.04 0.15
C ASN A 68 -16.02 -2.90 1.12
N ALA A 69 -17.02 -2.38 1.82
CA ALA A 69 -16.83 -1.28 2.77
C ALA A 69 -15.95 -1.66 3.98
N ARG A 70 -15.88 -2.94 4.34
CA ARG A 70 -15.13 -3.43 5.51
C ARG A 70 -13.63 -3.47 5.23
N ASP A 71 -13.25 -4.02 4.07
CA ASP A 71 -11.89 -3.92 3.53
C ASP A 71 -11.48 -2.46 3.31
N TRP A 72 -12.37 -1.64 2.73
CA TRP A 72 -12.12 -0.22 2.55
C TRP A 72 -11.87 0.50 3.88
N ARG A 73 -12.63 0.19 4.93
CA ARG A 73 -12.39 0.73 6.29
C ARG A 73 -10.98 0.40 6.77
N LEU A 74 -10.55 -0.86 6.65
CA LEU A 74 -9.22 -1.29 7.08
C LEU A 74 -8.09 -0.68 6.24
N PHE A 75 -8.29 -0.52 4.93
CA PHE A 75 -7.37 0.25 4.07
C PHE A 75 -7.18 1.68 4.57
N GLN A 76 -8.27 2.34 4.98
CA GLN A 76 -8.22 3.70 5.53
C GLN A 76 -7.48 3.75 6.87
N GLU A 77 -7.62 2.74 7.73
CA GLU A 77 -6.85 2.64 8.98
C GLU A 77 -5.35 2.47 8.73
N LEU A 78 -4.96 1.67 7.73
CA LEU A 78 -3.55 1.54 7.32
C LEU A 78 -2.99 2.87 6.83
N ALA A 79 -3.76 3.63 6.06
CA ALA A 79 -3.38 4.99 5.64
C ALA A 79 -3.30 5.96 6.83
N ALA A 80 -4.23 5.86 7.79
CA ALA A 80 -4.24 6.71 8.98
C ALA A 80 -2.98 6.56 9.81
N ARG A 81 -2.35 5.38 9.79
CA ARG A 81 -1.10 5.11 10.50
C ARG A 81 0.16 5.59 9.78
N ALA A 82 0.09 5.86 8.49
CA ALA A 82 1.25 6.21 7.68
C ALA A 82 1.74 7.64 8.00
N ASP A 83 3.05 7.83 8.00
CA ASP A 83 3.61 9.18 7.87
C ASP A 83 3.60 9.62 6.40
N VAL A 84 3.87 8.65 5.51
CA VAL A 84 3.94 8.86 4.07
C VAL A 84 3.36 7.68 3.29
N LEU A 85 2.64 7.98 2.21
CA LEU A 85 2.09 7.02 1.26
C LEU A 85 2.99 6.94 0.03
N ILE A 86 3.37 5.73 -0.39
CA ILE A 86 3.97 5.48 -1.70
C ILE A 86 2.86 5.12 -2.68
N ILE A 87 2.75 5.88 -3.77
CA ILE A 87 1.80 5.65 -4.86
C ILE A 87 2.48 5.71 -6.21
N SER A 88 1.86 5.14 -7.25
CA SER A 88 2.35 5.30 -8.62
C SER A 88 1.80 6.58 -9.26
N ALA A 89 2.59 7.18 -10.16
CA ALA A 89 2.13 8.29 -11.00
C ALA A 89 0.88 7.91 -11.82
N ALA A 90 0.79 6.67 -12.30
CA ALA A 90 -0.36 6.17 -13.04
C ALA A 90 -1.65 6.18 -12.20
N PHE A 91 -1.57 5.75 -10.94
CA PHE A 91 -2.70 5.77 -10.01
C PHE A 91 -3.18 7.20 -9.75
N LEU A 92 -2.26 8.12 -9.42
CA LEU A 92 -2.63 9.52 -9.18
C LEU A 92 -3.25 10.16 -10.42
N ARG A 93 -2.68 9.91 -11.61
CA ARG A 93 -3.19 10.44 -12.88
C ARG A 93 -4.62 9.97 -13.12
N GLY A 94 -4.91 8.68 -12.91
CA GLY A 94 -6.25 8.13 -13.04
C GLY A 94 -7.26 8.85 -12.15
N ILE A 95 -6.90 9.10 -10.88
CA ILE A 95 -7.75 9.81 -9.92
C ILE A 95 -7.99 11.26 -10.37
N LEU A 96 -6.91 11.97 -10.69
CA LEU A 96 -6.95 13.38 -11.05
C LEU A 96 -7.65 13.67 -12.39
N ALA A 97 -7.68 12.68 -13.28
CA ALA A 97 -8.42 12.72 -14.55
C ALA A 97 -9.89 12.25 -14.41
N GLY A 98 -10.29 11.74 -13.24
CA GLY A 98 -11.64 11.18 -13.04
C GLY A 98 -11.89 9.87 -13.80
N GLU A 99 -10.83 9.19 -14.24
CA GLU A 99 -10.89 7.94 -15.02
C GLU A 99 -11.15 6.71 -14.15
N THR A 100 -10.94 6.83 -12.83
CA THR A 100 -11.14 5.79 -11.83
C THR A 100 -12.12 6.25 -10.76
N SER A 101 -12.84 5.31 -10.16
CA SER A 101 -13.64 5.54 -8.94
C SER A 101 -12.81 5.54 -7.66
N GLU A 102 -11.52 5.22 -7.76
CA GLU A 102 -10.59 5.24 -6.64
C GLU A 102 -10.41 6.65 -6.08
N ARG A 103 -10.06 6.72 -4.80
CA ARG A 103 -9.86 7.98 -4.08
C ARG A 103 -8.61 7.88 -3.23
N LEU A 104 -7.95 9.02 -3.03
CA LEU A 104 -6.88 9.10 -2.03
C LEU A 104 -7.46 8.81 -0.64
N PRO A 105 -6.72 8.09 0.21
CA PRO A 105 -7.24 7.69 1.50
C PRO A 105 -7.39 8.87 2.45
N ILE A 106 -8.19 8.63 3.49
CA ILE A 106 -8.53 9.62 4.52
C ILE A 106 -9.13 10.90 3.91
N GLY A 107 -9.98 10.75 2.89
CA GLY A 107 -10.68 11.88 2.26
C GLY A 107 -11.58 12.66 3.23
N LYS A 108 -12.20 13.74 2.74
CA LYS A 108 -13.09 14.64 3.51
C LYS A 108 -14.46 14.05 3.86
N ASP A 109 -14.68 12.76 3.58
CA ASP A 109 -15.92 12.08 3.92
C ASP A 109 -16.08 12.00 5.45
N PRO A 110 -17.25 12.35 6.01
CA PRO A 110 -17.54 12.22 7.45
C PRO A 110 -17.26 10.83 8.02
N ALA A 111 -17.35 9.78 7.20
CA ALA A 111 -17.06 8.40 7.61
C ALA A 111 -15.60 8.16 8.04
N PHE A 112 -14.69 9.12 7.78
CA PHE A 112 -13.27 9.05 8.14
C PHE A 112 -12.82 10.18 9.08
N ASP A 113 -13.76 10.89 9.71
CA ASP A 113 -13.48 11.96 10.68
C ASP A 113 -12.71 11.43 11.89
N ASP A 114 -13.06 10.23 12.35
CA ASP A 114 -12.41 9.50 13.43
C ASP A 114 -10.93 9.21 13.12
N LEU A 115 -10.60 8.87 11.87
CA LEU A 115 -9.23 8.63 11.44
C LEU A 115 -8.40 9.91 11.41
N ARG A 116 -8.98 11.03 11.00
CA ARG A 116 -8.31 12.35 11.05
C ARG A 116 -8.11 12.79 12.49
N ALA A 117 -9.11 12.62 13.35
CA ALA A 117 -9.02 12.89 14.78
C ALA A 117 -7.90 12.04 15.43
N TRP A 118 -7.90 10.72 15.17
CA TRP A 118 -6.90 9.77 15.66
C TRP A 118 -5.46 10.20 15.35
N ARG A 119 -5.24 10.73 14.13
CA ARG A 119 -3.94 11.28 13.71
C ARG A 119 -3.58 12.54 14.49
N THR A 120 -4.49 13.49 14.58
CA THR A 120 -4.24 14.78 15.29
C THR A 120 -3.98 14.59 16.78
N GLU A 121 -4.70 13.68 17.44
CA GLU A 121 -4.48 13.32 18.86
C GLU A 121 -3.07 12.77 19.13
N ARG A 122 -2.42 12.22 18.09
CA ARG A 122 -1.06 11.67 18.14
C ARG A 122 0.00 12.64 17.60
N GLY A 123 -0.36 13.90 17.40
CA GLY A 123 0.54 14.93 16.88
C GLY A 123 0.92 14.75 15.41
N MET A 124 0.19 13.90 14.67
CA MET A 124 0.41 13.71 13.23
C MET A 124 -0.42 14.72 12.42
N PRO A 125 0.05 15.15 11.23
CA PRO A 125 -0.77 15.95 10.32
C PRO A 125 -2.07 15.21 9.94
N PRO A 126 -3.20 15.90 9.70
CA PRO A 126 -4.47 15.24 9.36
C PRO A 126 -4.43 14.32 8.14
N GLN A 127 -3.51 14.59 7.20
CA GLN A 127 -3.25 13.78 6.01
C GLN A 127 -1.79 13.28 6.04
N PRO A 128 -1.52 12.03 5.63
CA PRO A 128 -0.15 11.57 5.43
C PRO A 128 0.48 12.30 4.23
N ALA A 129 1.80 12.47 4.26
CA ALA A 129 2.55 12.91 3.08
C ALA A 129 2.41 11.89 1.94
N MET A 130 2.80 12.26 0.73
CA MET A 130 2.67 11.40 -0.44
C MET A 130 3.95 11.41 -1.27
N VAL A 131 4.39 10.22 -1.68
CA VAL A 131 5.53 10.00 -2.55
C VAL A 131 5.03 9.35 -3.82
N ILE A 132 5.24 10.03 -4.94
CA ILE A 132 4.84 9.57 -6.26
C ILE A 132 6.03 8.90 -6.92
N LEU A 133 5.87 7.62 -7.26
CA LEU A 133 6.82 6.85 -8.06
C LEU A 133 6.49 6.98 -9.54
N GLY A 134 7.51 7.36 -10.32
CA GLY A 134 7.45 7.40 -11.78
C GLY A 134 8.79 7.03 -12.39
N ARG A 135 8.77 6.60 -13.66
CA ARG A 135 10.01 6.40 -14.45
C ARG A 135 10.69 7.73 -14.77
N SER A 136 9.90 8.79 -14.84
CA SER A 136 10.31 10.16 -15.10
C SER A 136 9.39 11.09 -14.33
N LEU A 137 9.82 12.33 -14.16
CA LEU A 137 8.95 13.36 -13.63
C LEU A 137 7.78 13.61 -14.60
N ASP A 138 6.55 13.58 -14.08
CA ASP A 138 5.34 13.88 -14.84
C ASP A 138 4.97 15.35 -14.60
N ALA A 139 5.27 16.22 -15.56
CA ALA A 139 5.05 17.66 -15.43
C ALA A 139 3.59 18.02 -15.12
N ALA A 140 2.62 17.29 -15.70
CA ALA A 140 1.21 17.54 -15.44
C ALA A 140 0.82 17.18 -13.99
N LEU A 141 1.45 16.16 -13.39
CA LEU A 141 1.26 15.87 -11.97
C LEU A 141 1.93 16.91 -11.09
N VAL A 142 3.13 17.39 -11.47
CA VAL A 142 3.87 18.42 -10.73
C VAL A 142 3.07 19.70 -10.63
N GLU A 143 2.53 20.21 -11.74
CA GLU A 143 1.70 21.42 -11.77
C GLU A 143 0.47 21.32 -10.85
N ARG A 144 -0.07 20.11 -10.67
CA ARG A 144 -1.27 19.85 -9.87
C ARG A 144 -0.98 19.44 -8.42
N CYS A 145 0.28 19.36 -8.00
CA CYS A 145 0.62 18.96 -6.63
C CYS A 145 0.07 19.94 -5.59
N GLY A 146 0.03 21.23 -5.90
CA GLY A 146 -0.53 22.26 -5.03
C GLY A 146 -2.05 22.12 -4.79
N GLU A 147 -2.76 21.33 -5.59
CA GLU A 147 -4.19 21.04 -5.39
C GLU A 147 -4.43 20.01 -4.26
N LEU A 148 -3.37 19.35 -3.79
CA LEU A 148 -3.46 18.28 -2.81
C LEU A 148 -3.29 18.82 -1.39
N ASP A 149 -4.19 18.43 -0.49
CA ASP A 149 -4.17 18.82 0.92
C ASP A 149 -3.10 18.05 1.74
N ARG A 150 -1.91 17.79 1.17
CA ARG A 150 -0.80 17.05 1.79
C ARG A 150 0.55 17.38 1.15
N PRO A 151 1.68 17.25 1.86
CA PRO A 151 3.01 17.35 1.27
C PRO A 151 3.23 16.29 0.19
N VAL A 152 3.86 16.68 -0.93
CA VAL A 152 4.11 15.81 -2.08
C VAL A 152 5.58 15.73 -2.42
N TYR A 153 6.05 14.50 -2.64
CA TYR A 153 7.40 14.14 -3.04
C TYR A 153 7.35 13.36 -4.35
N PHE A 154 8.30 13.61 -5.24
CA PHE A 154 8.54 12.80 -6.43
C PHE A 154 9.81 12.00 -6.24
N ALA A 155 9.71 10.68 -6.29
CA ALA A 155 10.88 9.80 -6.24
C ALA A 155 11.33 9.46 -7.66
N VAL A 156 12.60 9.72 -7.94
CA VAL A 156 13.25 9.52 -9.26
C VAL A 156 14.59 8.81 -9.10
N GLY A 157 15.09 8.18 -10.16
CA GLY A 157 16.47 7.71 -10.21
C GLY A 157 17.49 8.85 -10.39
N ASN A 158 18.78 8.55 -10.27
CA ASN A 158 19.90 9.49 -10.36
C ASN A 158 20.29 9.89 -11.80
N ALA A 159 19.39 9.80 -12.77
CA ALA A 159 19.69 10.16 -14.16
C ALA A 159 19.34 11.63 -14.52
N SER A 160 18.85 12.44 -13.57
CA SER A 160 18.15 13.69 -13.90
C SER A 160 18.25 14.79 -12.82
N GLU A 161 19.41 14.96 -12.18
CA GLU A 161 19.53 15.92 -11.07
C GLU A 161 19.48 17.41 -11.48
N GLY A 162 19.86 17.76 -12.73
CA GLY A 162 20.13 19.17 -13.09
C GLY A 162 18.90 20.06 -13.33
N ASP A 163 18.08 19.75 -14.34
CA ASP A 163 16.98 20.63 -14.78
C ASP A 163 15.62 20.28 -14.14
N THR A 164 15.52 19.09 -13.52
CA THR A 164 14.25 18.51 -13.08
C THR A 164 13.86 18.93 -11.66
N ALA A 165 14.84 19.15 -10.76
CA ALA A 165 14.59 19.51 -9.37
C ALA A 165 14.04 20.94 -9.22
N SER A 166 14.65 21.92 -9.89
CA SER A 166 14.25 23.33 -9.82
C SER A 166 12.79 23.56 -10.26
N ALA A 167 12.32 22.84 -11.28
CA ALA A 167 10.95 22.94 -11.76
C ALA A 167 9.92 22.35 -10.77
N VAL A 168 10.29 21.28 -10.04
CA VAL A 168 9.44 20.64 -9.03
C VAL A 168 9.34 21.48 -7.77
N GLU A 169 10.47 22.04 -7.33
CA GLU A 169 10.51 22.94 -6.19
C GLU A 169 9.70 24.21 -6.44
N ALA A 170 9.75 24.77 -7.65
CA ALA A 170 8.91 25.91 -8.05
C ALA A 170 7.41 25.60 -7.98
N ALA A 171 7.00 24.33 -8.11
CA ALA A 171 5.62 23.88 -7.99
C ALA A 171 5.23 23.48 -6.55
N GLY A 172 6.13 23.66 -5.57
CA GLY A 172 5.87 23.36 -4.16
C GLY A 172 5.97 21.87 -3.78
N ALA A 173 6.55 21.04 -4.64
CA ALA A 173 6.86 19.65 -4.35
C ALA A 173 8.36 19.44 -4.12
N GLN A 174 8.74 18.29 -3.57
CA GLN A 174 10.14 17.94 -3.31
C GLN A 174 10.57 16.75 -4.16
N VAL A 175 11.83 16.73 -4.62
CA VAL A 175 12.38 15.57 -5.34
C VAL A 175 13.22 14.72 -4.40
N LEU A 176 13.02 13.41 -4.46
CA LEU A 176 13.83 12.41 -3.77
C LEU A 176 14.60 11.60 -4.81
N VAL A 177 15.93 11.70 -4.75
CA VAL A 177 16.79 10.82 -5.53
C VAL A 177 16.85 9.47 -4.81
N ALA A 178 16.31 8.45 -5.47
CA ALA A 178 15.98 7.17 -4.90
C ALA A 178 16.54 6.00 -5.73
N GLY A 179 17.77 6.13 -6.23
CA GLY A 179 18.46 5.05 -6.95
C GLY A 179 19.81 5.52 -7.48
N ASN A 180 20.70 4.60 -7.83
CA ASN A 180 22.01 4.94 -8.40
C ASN A 180 22.00 5.05 -9.94
N GLY A 181 20.92 4.60 -10.57
CA GLY A 181 20.71 4.64 -12.02
C GLY A 181 19.42 5.39 -12.38
N PRO A 182 18.92 5.24 -13.61
CA PRO A 182 17.72 5.96 -14.08
C PRO A 182 16.43 5.51 -13.38
N GLU A 183 16.42 4.32 -12.79
CA GLU A 183 15.25 3.78 -12.11
C GLU A 183 15.34 3.96 -10.59
N VAL A 184 14.17 4.06 -9.95
CA VAL A 184 14.04 4.02 -8.50
C VAL A 184 14.37 2.61 -8.00
N GLN A 185 15.06 2.53 -6.87
CA GLN A 185 15.45 1.32 -6.16
C GLN A 185 14.83 1.36 -4.75
N GLY A 186 14.45 0.20 -4.22
CA GLY A 186 13.72 0.09 -2.95
C GLY A 186 14.51 0.59 -1.75
N ARG A 187 15.75 0.13 -1.56
CA ARG A 187 16.61 0.56 -0.45
C ARG A 187 16.89 2.07 -0.50
N PRO A 188 17.40 2.64 -1.61
CA PRO A 188 17.59 4.09 -1.71
C PRO A 188 16.32 4.91 -1.48
N LEU A 189 15.16 4.44 -1.94
CA LEU A 189 13.86 5.10 -1.69
C LEU A 189 13.54 5.16 -0.20
N ILE A 190 13.57 4.02 0.48
CA ILE A 190 13.23 3.95 1.91
C ILE A 190 14.24 4.73 2.76
N ASP A 191 15.53 4.67 2.41
CA ASP A 191 16.56 5.43 3.11
C ASP A 191 16.38 6.95 2.91
N ALA A 192 16.01 7.40 1.71
CA ALA A 192 15.71 8.81 1.43
C ALA A 192 14.49 9.29 2.24
N LEU A 193 13.44 8.47 2.34
CA LEU A 193 12.27 8.78 3.16
C LEU A 193 12.59 8.80 4.66
N GLY A 194 13.45 7.89 5.12
CA GLY A 194 13.95 7.90 6.49
C GLY A 194 14.75 9.16 6.82
N ARG A 195 15.63 9.61 5.90
CA ARG A 195 16.36 10.89 6.03
C ARG A 195 15.43 12.10 6.03
N ALA A 196 14.31 12.04 5.31
CA ALA A 196 13.25 13.06 5.36
C ALA A 196 12.41 13.02 6.65
N GLY A 197 12.68 12.08 7.56
CA GLY A 197 12.04 11.99 8.87
C GLY A 197 10.82 11.07 8.94
N PHE A 198 10.47 10.40 7.84
CA PHE A 198 9.32 9.47 7.84
C PHE A 198 9.69 8.14 8.51
N ARG A 199 8.84 7.67 9.42
CA ARG A 199 9.08 6.43 10.19
C ARG A 199 8.12 5.31 9.83
N ARG A 200 6.93 5.62 9.34
CA ARG A 200 5.90 4.66 8.91
C ARG A 200 5.56 4.92 7.45
N ILE A 201 5.98 4.01 6.58
CA ILE A 201 5.87 4.13 5.13
C ILE A 201 4.87 3.10 4.63
N TYR A 202 3.79 3.57 4.01
CA TYR A 202 2.75 2.70 3.49
C TYR A 202 2.77 2.69 1.96
N SER A 203 3.10 1.54 1.36
CA SER A 203 2.99 1.35 -0.08
C SER A 203 1.57 0.92 -0.47
N MET A 204 0.88 1.80 -1.17
CA MET A 204 -0.39 1.54 -1.85
C MET A 204 -0.20 1.24 -3.34
N ALA A 205 1.04 0.98 -3.75
CA ALA A 205 1.38 0.77 -5.15
C ALA A 205 1.24 -0.69 -5.58
N GLY A 206 1.24 -0.91 -6.90
CA GLY A 206 0.95 -2.21 -7.49
C GLY A 206 2.10 -3.25 -7.43
N PRO A 207 1.91 -4.39 -8.10
CA PRO A 207 2.78 -5.58 -8.00
C PRO A 207 4.26 -5.35 -8.25
N ARG A 208 4.60 -4.43 -9.17
CA ARG A 208 6.00 -4.07 -9.45
C ARG A 208 6.67 -3.32 -8.30
N VAL A 209 5.92 -2.49 -7.57
CA VAL A 209 6.47 -1.80 -6.39
C VAL A 209 6.59 -2.77 -5.23
N LEU A 210 5.66 -3.71 -5.06
CA LEU A 210 5.85 -4.82 -4.12
C LEU A 210 7.14 -5.58 -4.42
N HIS A 211 7.38 -5.91 -5.69
CA HIS A 211 8.62 -6.58 -6.13
C HIS A 211 9.88 -5.77 -5.81
N LEU A 212 9.87 -4.47 -6.11
CA LEU A 212 10.96 -3.56 -5.79
C LEU A 212 11.28 -3.52 -4.29
N LEU A 213 10.26 -3.49 -3.43
CA LEU A 213 10.45 -3.48 -1.97
C LEU A 213 10.95 -4.82 -1.42
N LEU A 214 10.47 -5.94 -1.97
CA LEU A 214 10.89 -7.28 -1.58
C LEU A 214 12.32 -7.60 -2.05
N SER A 215 12.66 -7.23 -3.29
CA SER A 215 13.99 -7.46 -3.87
C SER A 215 15.10 -6.78 -3.05
N ASP A 216 14.82 -5.58 -2.53
CA ASP A 216 15.76 -4.82 -1.70
C ASP A 216 15.63 -5.11 -0.19
N ARG A 217 14.77 -6.08 0.18
CA ARG A 217 14.52 -6.52 1.56
C ARG A 217 14.19 -5.35 2.50
N VAL A 218 13.32 -4.45 2.03
CA VAL A 218 12.88 -3.27 2.80
C VAL A 218 11.45 -3.37 3.31
N LEU A 219 10.64 -4.32 2.82
CA LEU A 219 9.27 -4.52 3.30
C LEU A 219 9.27 -5.24 4.65
N ASP A 220 8.52 -4.72 5.62
CA ASP A 220 8.33 -5.33 6.94
C ASP A 220 7.05 -6.15 7.05
N ARG A 221 5.95 -5.64 6.49
CA ARG A 221 4.63 -6.25 6.68
C ARG A 221 3.74 -6.17 5.45
N LEU A 222 3.09 -7.29 5.15
CA LEU A 222 2.04 -7.41 4.15
C LEU A 222 0.70 -7.63 4.85
N TYR A 223 -0.25 -6.73 4.63
CA TYR A 223 -1.65 -6.95 4.96
C TYR A 223 -2.37 -7.53 3.73
N LEU A 224 -3.20 -8.55 3.92
CA LEU A 224 -3.91 -9.18 2.82
C LEU A 224 -5.36 -9.42 3.22
N THR A 225 -6.27 -8.76 2.50
CA THR A 225 -7.67 -9.13 2.51
C THR A 225 -7.89 -10.24 1.48
N HIS A 226 -8.20 -11.44 1.96
CA HIS A 226 -8.35 -12.62 1.12
C HIS A 226 -9.83 -13.00 1.04
N PHE A 227 -10.46 -12.68 -0.10
CA PHE A 227 -11.85 -13.01 -0.34
C PHE A 227 -12.02 -14.49 -0.69
N HIS A 228 -13.01 -15.15 -0.10
CA HIS A 228 -13.35 -16.54 -0.39
C HIS A 228 -14.16 -16.65 -1.69
N ARG A 229 -13.63 -16.11 -2.78
CA ARG A 229 -14.25 -16.06 -4.11
C ARG A 229 -13.23 -16.46 -5.17
N LEU A 230 -13.66 -17.18 -6.20
CA LEU A 230 -12.86 -17.55 -7.37
C LEU A 230 -13.40 -16.76 -8.57
N LEU A 231 -12.55 -16.04 -9.32
CA LEU A 231 -13.04 -15.11 -10.35
C LEU A 231 -12.93 -15.61 -11.82
N GLY A 232 -12.10 -16.59 -12.14
CA GLY A 232 -11.67 -16.82 -13.54
C GLY A 232 -11.00 -15.61 -14.23
N GLY A 233 -10.65 -15.77 -15.51
CA GLY A 233 -10.32 -14.65 -16.39
C GLY A 233 -9.00 -14.81 -17.15
N PRO A 234 -8.92 -14.39 -18.42
CA PRO A 234 -7.73 -14.53 -19.26
C PRO A 234 -6.68 -13.43 -19.02
N ALA A 235 -7.07 -12.28 -18.47
CA ALA A 235 -6.20 -11.14 -18.22
C ALA A 235 -6.34 -10.68 -16.77
N PHE A 236 -5.28 -10.84 -15.98
CA PHE A 236 -5.28 -10.56 -14.55
C PHE A 236 -3.89 -10.19 -14.05
N ASP A 237 -3.86 -9.52 -12.91
CA ASP A 237 -2.64 -9.29 -12.14
C ASP A 237 -2.72 -10.10 -10.83
N THR A 238 -1.55 -10.52 -10.33
CA THR A 238 -1.39 -11.14 -8.99
C THR A 238 -0.59 -10.20 -8.09
N LEU A 239 -0.35 -10.57 -6.82
CA LEU A 239 0.32 -9.70 -5.86
C LEU A 239 1.70 -9.21 -6.32
N LEU A 240 2.45 -10.03 -7.08
CA LEU A 240 3.86 -9.78 -7.40
C LEU A 240 4.11 -9.87 -8.92
N GLU A 241 4.79 -8.86 -9.46
CA GLU A 241 5.20 -8.81 -10.89
C GLU A 241 6.65 -8.33 -10.97
N GLY A 242 7.51 -9.11 -11.63
CA GLY A 242 8.93 -8.83 -11.77
C GLY A 242 9.74 -10.11 -11.93
N ASP A 243 11.07 -9.99 -11.88
CA ASP A 243 11.97 -11.14 -11.91
C ASP A 243 11.76 -12.04 -10.69
N SER A 244 12.15 -13.31 -10.80
CA SER A 244 12.06 -14.24 -9.67
C SER A 244 12.94 -13.76 -8.50
N LEU A 245 12.37 -13.76 -7.29
CA LEU A 245 13.12 -13.50 -6.06
C LEU A 245 13.96 -14.74 -5.72
N ASP A 246 15.27 -14.56 -5.60
CA ASP A 246 16.19 -15.60 -5.17
C ASP A 246 17.08 -15.11 -4.00
N PRO A 247 16.89 -15.63 -2.77
CA PRO A 247 15.83 -16.56 -2.35
C PRO A 247 14.43 -15.90 -2.39
N PRO A 248 13.35 -16.70 -2.40
CA PRO A 248 12.00 -16.17 -2.27
C PRO A 248 11.81 -15.44 -0.95
N ALA A 249 11.03 -14.36 -0.97
CA ALA A 249 10.63 -13.66 0.25
C ALA A 249 9.81 -14.60 1.14
N SER A 250 10.24 -14.75 2.40
CA SER A 250 9.56 -15.57 3.39
C SER A 250 8.70 -14.70 4.28
N VAL A 251 7.51 -15.20 4.63
CA VAL A 251 6.57 -14.46 5.49
C VAL A 251 6.08 -15.34 6.62
N VAL A 252 5.71 -14.74 7.75
CA VAL A 252 5.12 -15.43 8.89
C VAL A 252 3.81 -14.79 9.31
N PRO A 253 2.75 -15.59 9.56
CA PRO A 253 1.48 -15.07 10.01
C PRO A 253 1.63 -14.30 11.33
N ARG A 254 1.10 -13.07 11.36
CA ARG A 254 1.01 -12.22 12.54
C ARG A 254 -0.39 -12.24 13.12
N THR A 255 -1.38 -11.97 12.27
CA THR A 255 -2.81 -12.00 12.63
C THR A 255 -3.61 -12.64 11.50
N LEU A 256 -4.72 -13.28 11.87
CA LEU A 256 -5.70 -13.82 10.92
C LEU A 256 -7.09 -13.66 11.55
N TYR A 257 -7.90 -12.79 10.96
CA TYR A 257 -9.29 -12.59 11.34
C TYR A 257 -10.20 -13.13 10.25
N TYR A 258 -11.25 -13.83 10.65
CA TYR A 258 -12.31 -14.27 9.74
C TYR A 258 -13.49 -13.33 9.83
N ASP A 259 -13.95 -12.84 8.68
CA ASP A 259 -15.12 -11.99 8.55
C ASP A 259 -16.18 -12.73 7.72
N PRO A 260 -17.25 -13.23 8.36
CA PRO A 260 -18.34 -13.92 7.68
C PRO A 260 -19.33 -12.96 7.01
N ASP A 261 -19.27 -11.66 7.32
CA ASP A 261 -20.27 -10.67 6.91
C ASP A 261 -19.99 -10.09 5.51
N VAL A 262 -19.68 -10.96 4.54
CA VAL A 262 -19.56 -10.57 3.14
C VAL A 262 -20.86 -10.90 2.41
N LYS A 263 -21.23 -10.04 1.45
CA LYS A 263 -22.42 -10.21 0.63
C LYS A 263 -22.47 -11.60 -0.03
N ASP A 264 -23.68 -12.14 -0.17
CA ASP A 264 -23.99 -13.39 -0.86
C ASP A 264 -23.44 -14.65 -0.15
N GLY A 265 -23.16 -14.57 1.17
CA GLY A 265 -22.71 -15.70 1.99
C GLY A 265 -21.25 -16.08 1.78
N ALA A 266 -20.49 -15.28 1.02
CA ALA A 266 -19.04 -15.39 1.01
C ALA A 266 -18.45 -14.95 2.36
N GLY A 267 -17.21 -15.32 2.63
CA GLY A 267 -16.43 -14.74 3.72
C GLY A 267 -15.14 -14.13 3.19
N GLN A 268 -14.38 -13.53 4.09
CA GLN A 268 -13.03 -13.06 3.81
C GLN A 268 -12.13 -13.23 5.03
N PHE A 269 -10.83 -13.33 4.78
CA PHE A 269 -9.83 -13.20 5.82
C PHE A 269 -9.17 -11.83 5.78
N PHE A 270 -8.95 -11.23 6.95
CA PHE A 270 -8.01 -10.13 7.12
C PHE A 270 -6.75 -10.71 7.76
N ALA A 271 -5.70 -10.84 6.96
CA ALA A 271 -4.43 -11.40 7.40
C ALA A 271 -3.34 -10.34 7.42
N ALA A 272 -2.42 -10.45 8.37
CA ALA A 272 -1.16 -9.71 8.35
C ALA A 272 0.01 -10.70 8.44
N TYR A 273 1.05 -10.45 7.67
CA TYR A 273 2.26 -11.26 7.64
C TYR A 273 3.49 -10.38 7.82
N ASP A 274 4.38 -10.75 8.73
CA ASP A 274 5.69 -10.12 8.84
C ASP A 274 6.67 -10.80 7.86
N ILE A 275 7.47 -10.00 7.16
CA ILE A 275 8.51 -10.47 6.24
C ILE A 275 9.74 -10.91 7.06
N ARG A 276 10.40 -12.00 6.62
CA ARG A 276 11.63 -12.55 7.22
C ARG A 276 12.82 -12.46 6.28
#